data_AF-A0A2V9KN12-F1
#
_entry.id   AF-A0A2V9KN12-F1
#
_cell.length_a   1.000
_cell.length_b   1.000
_cell.length_c   1.000
_cell.angle_alpha   90.00
_cell.angle_beta   90.00
_cell.angle_gamma   90.00
#
_symmetry.space_group_name_H-M   'P 1'
#
loop_
_entity.id
_entity.type
_entity.pdbx_description
1 polymer ?
#
loop_
_entity_poly.entity_id
_entity_poly.type
_entity_poly.pdbx_seq_one_letter_code
_entity_poly.pdbx_strand_id
1 'polypeptide(L)'
;MRRRTRPFPVVGVGASAGGLEAFLQLVKHLPPDTGMAFVLVQHLAPQHESALAGLVSRTARMPVAEVREGMRVEPNRIYVIPPNVNMALSNGVLRLSRRPEGQHTSIDFFFNSLAHDRKSGACGVI
;
A
#
# COMPACT_ATOMS: atom_id res chain seq x y z
N MET A 1 -13.15 8.68 24.37
CA MET A 1 -12.84 7.24 24.49
C MET A 1 -12.13 6.79 23.21
N ARG A 2 -10.80 6.57 23.22
CA ARG A 2 -10.07 6.11 22.03
C ARG A 2 -10.41 4.65 21.77
N ARG A 3 -11.17 4.37 20.71
CA ARG A 3 -11.51 3.01 20.27
C ARG A 3 -10.19 2.27 19.97
N ARG A 4 -9.79 1.34 20.84
CA ARG A 4 -8.65 0.43 20.57
C ARG A 4 -9.01 -0.37 19.33
N THR A 5 -8.43 -0.02 18.19
CA THR A 5 -8.53 -0.84 16.98
C THR A 5 -7.87 -2.18 17.30
N ARG A 6 -8.63 -3.29 17.16
CA ARG A 6 -8.05 -4.63 17.29
C ARG A 6 -6.90 -4.75 16.28
N PRO A 7 -5.80 -5.42 16.62
CA PRO A 7 -4.75 -5.68 15.65
C PRO A 7 -5.33 -6.47 14.48
N PHE A 8 -4.98 -6.06 13.26
CA PHE A 8 -5.41 -6.68 12.01
C PHE A 8 -4.21 -6.81 11.06
N PRO A 9 -4.21 -7.80 10.15
CA PRO A 9 -3.10 -7.98 9.21
C PRO A 9 -3.00 -6.84 8.19
N VAL A 10 -1.77 -6.46 7.85
CA VAL A 10 -1.49 -5.53 6.76
C VAL A 10 -0.67 -6.26 5.70
N VAL A 11 -1.18 -6.26 4.48
CA VAL A 11 -0.59 -6.91 3.32
C VAL A 11 0.09 -5.84 2.46
N GLY A 12 1.42 -5.92 2.35
CA GLY A 12 2.19 -5.13 1.37
C GLY A 12 2.28 -5.88 0.06
N VAL A 13 1.89 -5.25 -1.05
CA VAL A 13 1.96 -5.84 -2.39
C VAL A 13 2.91 -4.99 -3.23
N GLY A 14 4.07 -5.52 -3.56
CA GLY A 14 5.09 -4.87 -4.38
C GLY A 14 4.98 -5.27 -5.84
N ALA A 15 5.14 -4.33 -6.77
CA ALA A 15 5.28 -4.65 -8.19
C ALA A 15 6.11 -3.60 -8.96
N SER A 16 6.59 -3.98 -10.15
CA SER A 16 7.42 -3.15 -11.04
C SER A 16 6.80 -3.12 -12.46
N ALA A 17 7.58 -3.24 -13.54
CA ALA A 17 7.05 -3.29 -14.90
C ALA A 17 5.97 -4.38 -15.06
N GLY A 18 4.81 -4.03 -15.63
CA GLY A 18 3.66 -4.95 -15.74
C GLY A 18 2.87 -5.17 -14.44
N GLY A 19 3.18 -4.44 -13.36
CA GLY A 19 2.52 -4.60 -12.06
C GLY A 19 1.04 -4.21 -12.03
N LEU A 20 0.59 -3.39 -12.99
CA LEU A 20 -0.80 -2.94 -13.06
C LEU A 20 -1.76 -4.12 -13.28
N GLU A 21 -1.53 -4.97 -14.29
CA GLU A 21 -2.42 -6.12 -14.52
C GLU A 21 -2.46 -7.05 -13.29
N ALA A 22 -1.32 -7.29 -12.65
CA ALA A 22 -1.23 -8.12 -11.45
C ALA A 22 -2.05 -7.52 -10.30
N PHE A 23 -1.94 -6.21 -10.04
CA PHE A 23 -2.77 -5.54 -9.03
C PHE A 23 -4.25 -5.64 -9.36
N LEU A 24 -4.65 -5.39 -10.62
CA LEU A 24 -6.04 -5.47 -11.02
C LEU A 24 -6.62 -6.88 -10.86
N GLN A 25 -5.87 -7.92 -11.23
CA GLN A 25 -6.28 -9.31 -11.03
C GLN A 25 -6.42 -9.65 -9.55
N LEU A 26 -5.49 -9.22 -8.71
CA LEU A 26 -5.58 -9.42 -7.26
C LEU A 26 -6.81 -8.72 -6.69
N VAL A 27 -6.94 -7.40 -6.88
CA VAL A 27 -7.98 -6.59 -6.23
C VAL A 27 -9.39 -6.92 -6.73
N LYS A 28 -9.53 -7.42 -7.95
CA LYS A 28 -10.80 -7.91 -8.51
C LYS A 28 -11.38 -9.07 -7.68
N HIS A 29 -10.51 -9.96 -7.19
CA HIS A 29 -10.93 -11.18 -6.49
C HIS A 29 -10.97 -11.03 -4.97
N LEU A 30 -10.43 -9.96 -4.40
CA LEU A 30 -10.51 -9.72 -2.97
C LEU A 30 -11.95 -9.41 -2.52
N PRO A 31 -12.46 -10.07 -1.45
CA PRO A 31 -13.70 -9.67 -0.78
C PRO A 31 -13.59 -8.28 -0.16
N PRO A 32 -14.69 -7.52 -0.02
CA PRO A 32 -14.65 -6.19 0.59
C PRO A 32 -14.41 -6.20 2.11
N ASP A 33 -14.46 -7.36 2.77
CA ASP A 33 -14.57 -7.51 4.23
C ASP A 33 -13.56 -8.50 4.83
N THR A 34 -12.41 -8.67 4.17
CA THR A 34 -11.33 -9.61 4.60
C THR A 34 -10.82 -9.45 6.03
N GLY A 35 -11.07 -8.29 6.67
CA GLY A 35 -10.47 -7.90 7.94
C GLY A 35 -9.01 -7.42 7.81
N MET A 36 -8.45 -7.37 6.60
CA MET A 36 -7.06 -6.97 6.33
C MET A 36 -7.01 -5.63 5.61
N ALA A 37 -5.87 -4.94 5.70
CA ALA A 37 -5.57 -3.79 4.84
C ALA A 37 -4.54 -4.17 3.77
N PHE A 38 -4.64 -3.56 2.60
CA PHE A 38 -3.73 -3.80 1.49
C PHE A 38 -3.01 -2.51 1.12
N VAL A 39 -1.70 -2.57 0.97
CA VAL A 39 -0.87 -1.43 0.57
C VAL A 39 -0.10 -1.80 -0.68
N LEU A 40 -0.50 -1.20 -1.80
CA LEU A 40 0.09 -1.42 -3.12
C LEU A 40 1.27 -0.46 -3.31
N VAL A 41 2.45 -1.03 -3.49
CA VAL A 41 3.71 -0.31 -3.67
C VAL A 41 4.24 -0.62 -5.06
N GLN A 42 4.10 0.34 -5.96
CA GLN A 42 4.55 0.23 -7.33
C GLN A 42 5.88 0.98 -7.52
N HIS A 43 6.82 0.38 -8.25
CA HIS A 43 7.88 1.16 -8.88
C HIS A 43 7.28 1.95 -10.03
N LEU A 44 6.93 3.20 -9.76
CA LEU A 44 6.43 4.14 -10.76
C LEU A 44 7.61 4.88 -11.40
N ALA A 45 7.60 4.99 -12.72
CA ALA A 45 8.50 5.90 -13.42
C ALA A 45 8.12 7.35 -13.08
N PRO A 46 9.09 8.28 -12.92
CA PRO A 46 8.83 9.61 -12.37
C PRO A 46 7.93 10.53 -13.21
N GLN A 47 7.64 10.13 -14.46
CA GLN A 47 7.18 11.02 -15.53
C GLN A 47 5.67 10.93 -15.81
N HIS A 48 4.91 10.15 -15.05
CA HIS A 48 3.45 10.03 -15.24
C HIS A 48 2.71 10.32 -13.95
N GLU A 49 1.67 11.15 -14.01
CA GLU A 49 0.64 11.18 -12.98
C GLU A 49 0.12 9.75 -12.80
N SER A 50 0.23 9.23 -11.58
CA SER A 50 -0.14 7.85 -11.31
C SER A 50 -1.67 7.71 -11.34
N ALA A 51 -2.21 7.31 -12.48
CA ALA A 51 -3.62 6.91 -12.59
C ALA A 51 -3.93 5.60 -11.83
N LEU A 52 -2.94 5.00 -11.16
CA LEU A 52 -3.03 3.69 -10.53
C LEU A 52 -4.15 3.61 -9.50
N ALA A 53 -4.25 4.59 -8.59
CA ALA A 53 -5.31 4.59 -7.59
C ALA A 53 -6.71 4.61 -8.23
N GLY A 54 -6.90 5.41 -9.27
CA GLY A 54 -8.16 5.47 -10.02
C GLY A 54 -8.46 4.19 -10.80
N LEU A 55 -7.44 3.57 -11.42
CA LEU A 55 -7.57 2.30 -12.12
C LEU A 55 -7.95 1.17 -11.17
N VAL A 56 -7.23 1.05 -10.05
CA VAL A 56 -7.53 0.05 -9.01
C VAL A 56 -8.92 0.29 -8.42
N SER A 57 -9.31 1.55 -8.19
CA SER A 57 -10.64 1.88 -7.66
C SER A 57 -11.80 1.49 -8.58
N ARG A 58 -11.59 1.42 -9.91
CA ARG A 58 -12.61 0.96 -10.85
C ARG A 58 -12.83 -0.55 -10.83
N THR A 59 -11.85 -1.31 -10.32
CA THR A 59 -11.86 -2.77 -10.33
C THR A 59 -12.08 -3.37 -8.94
N ALA A 60 -11.58 -2.71 -7.90
CA ALA A 60 -11.69 -3.18 -6.54
C ALA A 60 -13.10 -3.00 -5.98
N ARG A 61 -13.51 -3.93 -5.10
CA ARG A 61 -14.72 -3.80 -4.28
C ARG A 61 -14.46 -3.05 -2.96
N MET A 62 -13.22 -3.07 -2.48
CA MET A 62 -12.80 -2.30 -1.31
C MET A 62 -12.57 -0.83 -1.66
N PRO A 63 -12.79 0.11 -0.72
CA PRO A 63 -12.38 1.50 -0.89
C PRO A 63 -10.87 1.60 -1.16
N VAL A 64 -10.52 2.35 -2.20
CA VAL A 64 -9.14 2.60 -2.61
C VAL A 64 -8.81 4.06 -2.35
N ALA A 65 -7.63 4.33 -1.79
CA ALA A 65 -7.12 5.68 -1.61
C ALA A 65 -5.64 5.76 -2.00
N GLU A 66 -5.28 6.83 -2.72
CA GLU A 66 -3.88 7.24 -2.79
C GLU A 66 -3.44 7.73 -1.42
N VAL A 67 -2.24 7.32 -1.00
CA VAL A 67 -1.73 7.62 0.33
C VAL A 67 -1.33 9.09 0.44
N ARG A 68 -1.74 9.71 1.55
CA ARG A 68 -1.29 11.02 2.00
C ARG A 68 -0.51 10.86 3.30
N GLU A 69 0.37 11.82 3.57
CA GLU A 69 1.15 11.85 4.80
C GLU A 69 0.25 11.75 6.04
N GLY A 70 0.61 10.85 6.97
CA GLY A 70 -0.10 10.71 8.24
C GLY A 70 -1.40 9.91 8.16
N MET A 71 -1.75 9.31 7.02
CA MET A 71 -2.94 8.47 6.92
C MET A 71 -2.83 7.23 7.81
N ARG A 72 -3.84 7.01 8.65
CA ARG A 72 -3.95 5.79 9.45
C ARG A 72 -4.46 4.64 8.58
N VAL A 73 -3.81 3.49 8.71
CA VAL A 73 -4.26 2.25 8.07
C VAL A 73 -5.48 1.72 8.82
N GLU A 74 -6.51 1.38 8.06
CA GLU A 74 -7.76 0.80 8.51
C GLU A 74 -8.01 -0.52 7.75
N PRO A 75 -8.67 -1.52 8.36
CA PRO A 75 -8.98 -2.77 7.68
C PRO A 75 -9.97 -2.53 6.53
N ASN A 76 -10.05 -3.49 5.61
CA ASN A 76 -10.97 -3.50 4.48
C ASN A 76 -10.76 -2.33 3.51
N ARG A 77 -9.51 -1.90 3.35
CA ARG A 77 -9.11 -0.77 2.52
C ARG A 77 -7.85 -1.09 1.73
N ILE A 78 -7.75 -0.48 0.56
CA ILE A 78 -6.59 -0.53 -0.31
C ILE A 78 -5.94 0.85 -0.36
N TYR A 79 -4.64 0.89 -0.14
CA TYR A 79 -3.82 2.09 -0.15
C TYR A 79 -2.82 2.00 -1.29
N VAL A 80 -2.69 3.06 -2.08
CA VAL A 80 -1.77 3.10 -3.24
C VAL A 80 -0.70 4.16 -2.98
N ILE A 81 0.57 3.78 -3.09
CA ILE A 81 1.68 4.73 -2.95
C ILE A 81 1.58 5.83 -4.03
N PRO A 82 1.75 7.12 -3.67
CA PRO A 82 1.85 8.18 -4.67
C PRO A 82 3.19 8.12 -5.41
N PRO A 83 3.33 8.79 -6.57
CA PRO A 83 4.59 8.81 -7.31
C PRO A 83 5.71 9.54 -6.54
N ASN A 84 6.97 9.21 -6.87
CA ASN A 84 8.17 9.94 -6.44
C ASN A 84 8.45 10.02 -4.93
N VAL A 85 7.84 9.14 -4.12
CA VAL A 85 8.10 9.06 -2.67
C VAL A 85 8.55 7.68 -2.22
N ASN A 86 9.22 7.63 -1.08
CA ASN A 86 9.30 6.44 -0.26
C ASN A 86 8.17 6.46 0.77
N MET A 87 7.66 5.29 1.11
CA MET A 87 6.58 5.14 2.07
C MET A 87 6.95 4.11 3.13
N ALA A 88 6.76 4.45 4.40
CA ALA A 88 6.91 3.55 5.54
C ALA A 88 5.61 3.44 6.33
N LEU A 89 5.46 2.34 7.07
CA LEU A 89 4.44 2.18 8.09
C LEU A 89 5.06 2.35 9.48
N SER A 90 4.46 3.19 10.32
CA SER A 90 4.89 3.41 11.70
C SER A 90 3.70 3.66 12.61
N ASN A 91 3.54 2.84 13.64
CA ASN A 91 2.41 2.83 14.57
C ASN A 91 1.04 2.80 13.86
N GLY A 92 0.97 1.99 12.79
CA GLY A 92 -0.19 1.89 11.91
C GLY A 92 -0.50 3.16 11.09
N VAL A 93 0.46 4.07 10.94
CA VAL A 93 0.34 5.32 10.16
C VAL A 93 1.31 5.27 9.00
N LEU A 94 0.84 5.61 7.79
CA LEU A 94 1.65 5.70 6.60
C LEU A 94 2.40 7.04 6.59
N ARG A 95 3.72 6.96 6.38
CA ARG A 95 4.66 8.07 6.36
C ARG A 95 5.33 8.14 5.01
N LEU A 96 5.29 9.31 4.39
CA LEU A 96 5.87 9.61 3.10
C LEU A 96 7.16 10.41 3.31
N SER A 97 8.16 10.10 2.50
CA SER A 97 9.43 10.82 2.46
C SER A 97 9.89 10.97 1.02
N ARG A 98 10.67 12.01 0.74
CA ARG A 98 11.22 12.21 -0.60
C ARG A 98 12.11 11.03 -0.96
N ARG A 99 11.88 10.47 -2.15
CA ARG A 99 12.73 9.41 -2.67
C ARG A 99 14.07 10.01 -3.17
N PRO A 100 15.23 9.47 -2.76
CA PRO A 100 16.51 9.85 -3.36
C PRO A 100 16.53 9.52 -4.86
N GLU A 101 17.13 10.38 -5.67
CA GLU A 101 17.23 10.17 -7.12
C GLU A 101 18.01 8.87 -7.42
N GLY A 102 17.55 8.11 -8.42
CA GLY A 102 18.19 6.86 -8.85
C GLY A 102 17.96 5.64 -7.95
N GLN A 103 17.23 5.76 -6.83
CA GLN A 103 16.88 4.61 -6.00
C GLN A 103 15.54 3.99 -6.37
N HIS A 104 15.55 2.68 -6.62
CA HIS A 104 14.36 1.85 -6.88
C HIS A 104 14.13 0.85 -5.75
N THR A 105 14.04 1.35 -4.51
CA THR A 105 13.99 0.53 -3.29
C THR A 105 12.68 0.73 -2.52
N SER A 106 11.64 1.30 -3.13
CA SER A 106 10.42 1.66 -2.39
C SER A 106 9.65 0.45 -1.86
N ILE A 107 9.72 -0.70 -2.56
CA ILE A 107 9.12 -1.95 -2.10
C ILE A 107 9.86 -2.42 -0.84
N ASP A 108 11.18 -2.57 -0.90
CA ASP A 108 12.01 -3.01 0.23
C ASP A 108 11.88 -2.06 1.43
N PHE A 109 11.87 -0.75 1.17
CA PHE A 109 11.71 0.27 2.19
C PHE A 109 10.37 0.12 2.93
N PHE A 110 9.28 -0.07 2.18
CA PHE A 110 7.98 -0.31 2.77
C PHE A 110 7.93 -1.65 3.52
N PHE A 111 8.41 -2.74 2.92
CA PHE A 111 8.34 -4.09 3.49
C PHE A 111 9.13 -4.20 4.80
N ASN A 112 10.30 -3.58 4.88
CA ASN A 112 11.05 -3.50 6.14
C ASN A 112 10.24 -2.80 7.24
N SER A 113 9.66 -1.63 6.94
CA SER A 113 8.85 -0.90 7.91
C SER A 113 7.57 -1.66 8.31
N LEU A 114 6.95 -2.36 7.35
CA LEU A 114 5.77 -3.18 7.58
C LEU A 114 6.08 -4.34 8.53
N ALA A 115 7.18 -5.06 8.30
CA ALA A 115 7.64 -6.13 9.17
C ALA A 115 7.93 -5.64 10.58
N HIS A 116 8.57 -4.47 10.73
CA HIS A 116 8.83 -3.86 12.03
C HIS A 116 7.55 -3.44 12.78
N ASP A 117 6.59 -2.81 12.09
CA ASP A 117 5.34 -2.30 12.70
C ASP A 117 4.37 -3.44 13.06
N ARG A 118 4.21 -4.42 12.17
CA ARG A 118 3.16 -5.44 12.28
C ARG A 118 3.64 -6.80 12.73
N LYS A 119 4.95 -7.08 12.68
CA LYS A 119 5.53 -8.37 13.10
C LYS A 119 4.81 -9.53 12.41
N SER A 120 4.27 -10.49 13.17
CA SER A 120 3.50 -11.62 12.64
C SER A 120 2.17 -11.23 11.95
N GLY A 121 1.73 -9.97 12.07
CA GLY A 121 0.59 -9.43 11.33
C GLY A 121 0.97 -8.84 9.96
N ALA A 122 2.22 -8.95 9.52
CA ALA A 122 2.65 -8.54 8.18
C ALA A 122 2.53 -9.70 7.19
N CYS A 123 2.11 -9.38 5.96
CA CYS A 123 2.21 -10.28 4.80
C CYS A 123 2.82 -9.49 3.63
N GLY A 124 3.79 -10.08 2.93
CA GLY A 124 4.40 -9.51 1.74
C GLY A 124 4.04 -10.34 0.51
N VAL A 125 3.65 -9.68 -0.58
CA VAL A 125 3.39 -10.27 -1.90
C VAL A 125 4.25 -9.51 -2.92
N ILE A 126 5.00 -10.21 -3.76
CA ILE A 126 5.89 -9.63 -4.77
C ILE A 126 5.79 -10.36 -6.10
#